data_AF-A0A315CZU3-F1
#
_entry.id   AF-A0A315CZU3-F1
#
_cell.length_a   1.000
_cell.length_b   1.000
_cell.length_c   1.000
_cell.angle_alpha   90.00
_cell.angle_beta   90.00
_cell.angle_gamma   90.00
#
_symmetry.space_group_name_H-M   'P 1'
#
loop_
_entity.id
_entity.type
_entity.pdbx_description
1 polymer ?
#
loop_
_entity_poly.entity_id
_entity_poly.type
_entity_poly.pdbx_seq_one_letter_code
_entity_poly.pdbx_strand_id
1 'polypeptide(L)'
;MPELMRHLAHYWHVWTVSAVIVLIALDYVRQFIGPAMELKKHLARVNAQLALLAQSGPQPHIDLTRLKTEVMASAPLQHAWLQYANTLQLQSQTAHEGPVGAARQRVSQLSKAFFSRLDLNAQGSRMDLSNLEQLAQNDPSLAKLWAEYNQAVEELQRLEMSTPSTTAQWQAHTHAEHYFTEQALVDSPLQSNFYKHTPGILTGVGIIGTFTGLIAGLVGFDVSNPERVQAELSQLVQTVGHAFLVSALAITLAMVFTWIEKSVLTGRYRQVEELQQWLDTLFAPQAGAQWVERLTLATEMQTALSYKILSQLRPSGPRTQPH
;
A
#
# COMPACT_ATOMS: atom_id res chain seq x y z
N MET A 1 34.01 12.72 54.13
CA MET A 1 33.84 11.30 53.75
C MET A 1 32.79 10.55 54.58
N PRO A 2 32.64 10.71 55.92
CA PRO A 2 31.62 9.95 56.68
C PRO A 2 30.17 10.47 56.55
N GLU A 3 29.96 11.77 56.26
CA GLU A 3 28.60 12.30 56.05
C GLU A 3 27.96 11.87 54.73
N LEU A 4 28.73 11.79 53.65
CA LEU A 4 28.26 11.28 52.36
C LEU A 4 27.78 9.82 52.47
N MET A 5 28.46 8.98 53.26
CA MET A 5 28.04 7.59 53.48
C MET A 5 26.76 7.47 54.30
N ARG A 6 26.52 8.38 55.26
CA ARG A 6 25.26 8.41 56.03
C ARG A 6 24.08 8.93 55.20
N HIS A 7 24.27 9.93 54.35
CA HIS A 7 23.26 10.37 53.39
C HIS A 7 22.95 9.32 52.33
N LEU A 8 23.95 8.57 51.84
CA LEU A 8 23.73 7.43 50.95
C LEU A 8 22.90 6.32 51.62
N ALA A 9 23.14 6.04 52.90
CA ALA A 9 22.40 4.99 53.61
C ALA A 9 20.93 5.37 53.83
N HIS A 10 20.62 6.64 54.10
CA HIS A 10 19.25 7.10 54.36
C HIS A 10 18.40 7.26 53.09
N TYR A 11 19.01 7.67 51.98
CA TYR A 11 18.30 7.91 50.70
C TYR A 11 18.61 6.87 49.62
N TRP A 12 19.17 5.72 49.98
CA TRP A 12 19.53 4.64 49.05
C TRP A 12 18.39 4.31 48.07
N HIS A 13 17.15 4.21 48.58
CA HIS A 13 15.96 3.88 47.80
C HIS A 13 15.61 4.95 46.74
N VAL A 14 15.82 6.23 47.05
CA VAL A 14 15.58 7.34 46.10
C VAL A 14 16.58 7.25 44.95
N TRP A 15 17.84 6.98 45.27
CA TRP A 15 18.91 6.82 44.28
C TRP A 15 18.71 5.60 43.39
N THR A 16 18.31 4.45 43.95
CA THR A 16 18.07 3.24 43.16
C THR A 16 16.90 3.41 42.21
N VAL A 17 15.77 3.96 42.67
CA VAL A 17 14.59 4.20 41.83
C VAL A 17 14.91 5.22 40.74
N SER A 18 15.60 6.30 41.08
CA SER A 18 16.02 7.31 40.11
C SER A 18 16.96 6.73 39.05
N ALA A 19 17.90 5.87 39.46
CA ALA A 19 18.80 5.19 38.53
C ALA A 19 18.03 4.26 37.58
N VAL A 20 17.04 3.51 38.08
CA VAL A 20 16.18 2.65 37.23
C VAL A 20 15.37 3.50 36.25
N ILE A 21 14.77 4.61 36.69
CA ILE A 21 14.06 5.56 35.82
C ILE A 21 14.97 6.07 34.70
N VAL A 22 16.19 6.49 35.04
CA VAL A 22 17.17 6.99 34.07
C VAL A 22 17.59 5.90 33.08
N LEU A 23 17.80 4.66 33.55
CA LEU A 23 18.14 3.54 32.68
C LEU A 23 17.02 3.22 31.69
N ILE A 24 15.77 3.17 32.15
CA ILE A 24 14.59 2.99 31.28
C ILE A 24 14.48 4.13 30.28
N ALA A 25 14.71 5.37 30.71
CA ALA A 25 14.67 6.54 29.84
C ALA A 25 15.76 6.49 28.74
N LEU A 26 16.98 6.13 29.11
CA LEU A 26 18.10 5.99 28.16
C LEU A 26 17.85 4.86 27.17
N ASP A 27 17.30 3.74 27.64
CA ASP A 27 16.91 2.62 26.80
C ASP A 27 15.87 3.06 25.76
N TYR A 28 14.79 3.71 26.21
CA TYR A 28 13.74 4.24 25.35
C TYR A 28 14.28 5.20 24.28
N VAL A 29 15.16 6.14 24.67
CA VAL A 29 15.75 7.08 23.70
C VAL A 29 16.62 6.36 22.68
N ARG A 30 17.44 5.40 23.09
CA ARG A 30 18.37 4.71 22.18
C ARG A 30 17.68 3.70 21.28
N GLN A 31 16.78 2.90 21.83
CA GLN A 31 16.19 1.75 21.13
C GLN A 31 14.87 2.08 20.43
N PHE A 32 14.11 3.07 20.91
CA PHE A 32 12.86 3.47 20.27
C PHE A 32 13.02 4.74 19.41
N ILE A 33 13.50 5.85 20.00
CA ILE A 33 13.56 7.14 19.29
C ILE A 33 14.60 7.13 18.16
N GLY A 34 15.77 6.54 18.40
CA GLY A 34 16.84 6.43 17.39
C GLY A 34 16.35 5.75 16.09
N PRO A 35 15.92 4.49 16.15
CA PRO A 35 15.38 3.78 14.99
C PRO A 35 14.16 4.47 14.37
N ALA A 36 13.29 5.10 15.17
CA ALA A 36 12.15 5.83 14.65
C ALA A 36 12.52 7.05 13.80
N MET A 37 13.60 7.75 14.15
CA MET A 37 14.12 8.86 13.36
C MET A 37 14.76 8.37 12.05
N GLU A 38 15.45 7.23 12.08
CA GLU A 38 16.01 6.62 10.88
C GLU A 38 14.90 6.17 9.93
N LEU A 39 13.89 5.46 10.46
CA LEU A 39 12.72 5.02 9.70
C LEU A 39 11.97 6.20 9.07
N LYS A 40 11.81 7.32 9.82
CA LYS A 40 11.23 8.56 9.29
C LYS A 40 11.95 9.06 8.04
N LYS A 41 13.28 9.09 8.07
CA LYS A 41 14.12 9.55 6.95
C LYS A 41 14.01 8.60 5.76
N HIS A 42 14.00 7.29 6.04
CA HIS A 42 13.87 6.27 5.01
C HIS A 42 12.51 6.35 4.30
N LEU A 43 11.39 6.34 5.04
CA LEU A 43 10.06 6.47 4.46
C LEU A 43 9.86 7.80 3.72
N ALA A 44 10.37 8.91 4.26
CA ALA A 44 10.29 10.21 3.57
C ALA A 44 11.04 10.21 2.23
N ARG A 45 12.22 9.58 2.17
CA ARG A 45 12.99 9.45 0.93
C ARG A 45 12.25 8.61 -0.09
N VAL A 46 11.67 7.49 0.34
CA VAL A 46 10.88 6.60 -0.53
C VAL A 46 9.66 7.32 -1.08
N ASN A 47 8.88 8.00 -0.23
CA ASN A 47 7.71 8.78 -0.68
C ASN A 47 8.11 9.87 -1.66
N ALA A 48 9.21 10.59 -1.41
CA ALA A 48 9.69 11.61 -2.34
C ALA A 48 10.08 11.02 -3.70
N GLN A 49 10.75 9.87 -3.74
CA GLN A 49 11.10 9.19 -4.99
C GLN A 49 9.87 8.69 -5.74
N LEU A 50 8.91 8.08 -5.04
CA LEU A 50 7.65 7.62 -5.65
C LEU A 50 6.82 8.79 -6.16
N ALA A 51 6.77 9.91 -5.43
CA ALA A 51 6.08 11.12 -5.87
C ALA A 51 6.68 11.71 -7.16
N LEU A 52 8.01 11.69 -7.31
CA LEU A 52 8.69 12.12 -8.53
C LEU A 52 8.37 11.19 -9.71
N LEU A 53 8.32 9.88 -9.47
CA LEU A 53 7.94 8.91 -10.48
C LEU A 53 6.49 9.09 -10.93
N ALA A 54 5.57 9.34 -10.00
CA ALA A 54 4.15 9.56 -10.31
C ALA A 54 3.92 10.85 -11.11
N GLN A 55 4.69 11.91 -10.84
CA GLN A 55 4.62 13.16 -11.61
C GLN A 55 5.20 13.04 -13.02
N SER A 56 6.05 12.05 -13.28
CA SER A 56 6.70 11.84 -14.57
C SER A 56 5.77 11.23 -15.65
N GLY A 57 4.48 11.05 -15.33
CA GLY A 57 3.46 10.50 -16.22
C GLY A 57 3.56 8.98 -16.39
N PRO A 58 2.60 8.35 -17.09
CA PRO A 58 2.58 6.89 -17.30
C PRO A 58 3.75 6.50 -18.21
N GLN A 59 4.91 6.24 -17.61
CA GLN A 59 6.05 5.80 -18.39
C GLN A 59 5.81 4.40 -18.93
N PRO A 60 6.14 4.16 -20.20
CA PRO A 60 5.83 2.91 -20.88
C PRO A 60 6.55 1.68 -20.32
N HIS A 61 7.62 1.87 -19.54
CA HIS A 61 8.36 0.81 -18.86
C HIS A 61 8.82 1.29 -17.48
N ILE A 62 7.97 1.17 -16.46
CA ILE A 62 8.45 1.24 -15.06
C ILE A 62 9.31 -0.01 -14.83
N ASP A 63 10.61 0.19 -14.67
CA ASP A 63 11.54 -0.90 -14.35
C ASP A 63 11.37 -1.32 -12.88
N LEU A 64 10.64 -2.41 -12.67
CA LEU A 64 10.37 -3.00 -11.36
C LEU A 64 11.65 -3.39 -10.61
N THR A 65 12.74 -3.66 -11.35
CA THR A 65 14.04 -4.02 -10.77
C THR A 65 14.68 -2.80 -10.16
N ARG A 66 14.69 -1.65 -10.87
CA ARG A 66 15.15 -0.39 -10.30
C ARG A 66 14.31 0.06 -9.12
N LEU A 67 12.98 -0.09 -9.19
CA LEU A 67 12.12 0.30 -8.06
C LEU A 67 12.43 -0.54 -6.81
N LYS A 68 12.73 -1.83 -6.98
CA LYS A 68 13.18 -2.71 -5.89
C LYS A 68 14.53 -2.26 -5.30
N THR A 69 15.53 -2.00 -6.14
CA THR A 69 16.91 -1.79 -5.69
C THR A 69 17.18 -0.35 -5.22
N GLU A 70 16.60 0.64 -5.88
CA GLU A 70 16.89 2.06 -5.64
C GLU A 70 15.90 2.70 -4.65
N VAL A 71 14.62 2.34 -4.76
CA VAL A 71 13.55 2.95 -3.95
C VAL A 71 13.24 2.07 -2.73
N MET A 72 13.00 0.77 -2.95
CA MET A 72 12.64 -0.16 -1.87
C MET A 72 13.88 -0.81 -1.23
N ALA A 73 14.92 -0.05 -0.89
CA ALA A 73 16.22 -0.62 -0.48
C ALA A 73 16.22 -1.29 0.92
N SER A 74 15.26 -1.01 1.80
CA SER A 74 15.24 -1.57 3.16
C SER A 74 14.67 -3.00 3.17
N ALA A 75 15.21 -3.88 4.02
CA ALA A 75 14.76 -5.28 4.12
C ALA A 75 13.23 -5.46 4.25
N PRO A 76 12.51 -4.72 5.14
CA PRO A 76 11.06 -4.86 5.23
C PRO A 76 10.32 -4.36 3.97
N LEU A 77 10.80 -3.27 3.36
CA LEU A 77 10.23 -2.77 2.09
C LEU A 77 10.47 -3.72 0.93
N GLN A 78 11.66 -4.35 0.85
CA GLN A 78 11.97 -5.33 -0.20
C GLN A 78 11.05 -6.54 -0.13
N HIS A 79 10.78 -7.03 1.09
CA HIS A 79 9.91 -8.18 1.25
C HIS A 79 8.47 -7.85 0.85
N ALA A 80 7.94 -6.71 1.30
CA ALA A 80 6.62 -6.23 0.89
C ALA A 80 6.54 -6.01 -0.63
N TRP A 81 7.58 -5.38 -1.22
CA TRP A 81 7.66 -5.14 -2.65
C TRP A 81 7.72 -6.44 -3.46
N LEU A 82 8.47 -7.45 -3.01
CA LEU A 82 8.53 -8.74 -3.70
C LEU A 82 7.16 -9.42 -3.76
N GLN A 83 6.40 -9.39 -2.68
CA GLN A 83 5.05 -9.95 -2.65
C GLN A 83 4.09 -9.14 -3.53
N TYR A 84 4.17 -7.81 -3.47
CA TYR A 84 3.37 -6.91 -4.30
C TYR A 84 3.70 -7.06 -5.80
N ALA A 85 4.98 -7.09 -6.16
CA ALA A 85 5.44 -7.22 -7.54
C ALA A 85 4.96 -8.53 -8.20
N ASN A 86 4.78 -9.60 -7.43
CA ASN A 86 4.20 -10.85 -7.95
C ASN A 86 2.71 -10.72 -8.33
N THR A 87 2.01 -9.71 -7.80
CA THR A 87 0.62 -9.41 -8.20
C THR A 87 0.51 -8.44 -9.38
N LEU A 88 1.61 -7.76 -9.73
CA LEU A 88 1.64 -6.88 -10.88
C LEU A 88 1.57 -7.71 -12.16
N GLN A 89 0.57 -7.43 -12.98
CA GLN A 89 0.44 -8.05 -14.30
C GLN A 89 0.79 -7.02 -15.37
N LEU A 90 1.63 -7.45 -16.33
CA LEU A 90 1.91 -6.66 -17.51
C LEU A 90 0.67 -6.73 -18.42
N GLN A 91 -0.25 -5.79 -18.24
CA GLN A 91 -1.41 -5.71 -19.11
C GLN A 91 -1.02 -4.84 -20.31
N SER A 92 -0.58 -5.48 -21.39
CA SER A 92 -0.77 -4.87 -22.71
C SER A 92 -2.27 -4.64 -22.84
N GLN A 93 -2.71 -3.39 -23.02
CA GLN A 93 -4.09 -3.06 -23.39
C GLN A 93 -4.58 -4.16 -24.31
N THR A 94 -5.56 -4.91 -23.82
CA THR A 94 -5.95 -6.19 -24.39
C THR A 94 -6.12 -6.04 -25.88
N ALA A 95 -5.41 -6.91 -26.59
CA ALA A 95 -5.31 -7.02 -28.04
C ALA A 95 -6.65 -7.21 -28.77
N HIS A 96 -7.80 -6.94 -28.14
CA HIS A 96 -9.17 -7.20 -28.62
C HIS A 96 -10.15 -6.02 -28.45
N GLU A 97 -9.86 -4.97 -27.64
CA GLU A 97 -10.85 -3.91 -27.34
C GLU A 97 -10.49 -2.50 -27.90
N GLY A 98 -9.38 -2.40 -28.64
CA GLY A 98 -9.03 -1.23 -29.45
C GLY A 98 -9.35 -1.43 -30.94
N PRO A 99 -9.23 -0.39 -31.79
CA PRO A 99 -9.39 -0.53 -33.24
C PRO A 99 -8.49 -1.62 -33.83
N VAL A 100 -7.28 -1.78 -33.29
CA VAL A 100 -6.35 -2.88 -33.63
C VAL A 100 -6.90 -4.25 -33.22
N GLY A 101 -7.56 -4.34 -32.07
CA GLY A 101 -8.11 -5.58 -31.55
C GLY A 101 -9.35 -6.06 -32.30
N ALA A 102 -10.25 -5.14 -32.62
CA ALA A 102 -11.40 -5.41 -33.49
C ALA A 102 -10.93 -5.83 -34.90
N ALA A 103 -9.87 -5.20 -35.43
CA ALA A 103 -9.26 -5.60 -36.70
C ALA A 103 -8.66 -7.03 -36.62
N ARG A 104 -7.96 -7.38 -35.54
CA ARG A 104 -7.43 -8.74 -35.31
C ARG A 104 -8.52 -9.79 -35.27
N GLN A 105 -9.62 -9.52 -34.56
CA GLN A 105 -10.77 -10.41 -34.51
C GLN A 105 -11.43 -10.59 -35.88
N ARG A 106 -11.61 -9.49 -36.63
CA ARG A 106 -12.17 -9.52 -37.99
C ARG A 106 -11.33 -10.37 -38.93
N VAL A 107 -10.00 -10.21 -38.92
CA VAL A 107 -9.07 -11.05 -39.69
C VAL A 107 -9.20 -12.53 -39.31
N SER A 108 -9.29 -12.85 -38.01
CA SER A 108 -9.45 -14.24 -37.55
C SER A 108 -10.80 -14.85 -37.93
N GLN A 109 -11.89 -14.07 -37.89
CA GLN A 109 -13.21 -14.54 -38.33
C GLN A 109 -13.25 -14.80 -39.83
N LEU A 110 -12.70 -13.88 -40.64
CA LEU A 110 -12.64 -14.02 -42.08
C LEU A 110 -11.74 -15.18 -42.51
N SER A 111 -10.61 -15.41 -41.82
CA SER A 111 -9.78 -16.58 -42.11
C SER A 111 -10.51 -17.89 -41.79
N LYS A 112 -11.19 -17.97 -40.64
CA LYS A 112 -12.00 -19.15 -40.28
C LYS A 112 -13.13 -19.40 -41.28
N ALA A 113 -13.80 -18.35 -41.76
CA ALA A 113 -14.86 -18.45 -42.76
C ALA A 113 -14.33 -18.86 -44.14
N PHE A 114 -13.13 -18.42 -44.51
CA PHE A 114 -12.45 -18.85 -45.74
C PHE A 114 -12.07 -20.33 -45.67
N PHE A 115 -11.39 -20.76 -44.60
CA PHE A 115 -10.94 -22.15 -44.45
C PHE A 115 -12.08 -23.14 -44.26
N SER A 116 -13.16 -22.76 -43.57
CA SER A 116 -14.33 -23.65 -43.45
C SER A 116 -15.01 -23.91 -44.79
N ARG A 117 -15.07 -22.89 -45.66
CA ARG A 117 -15.67 -23.02 -47.00
C ARG A 117 -14.76 -23.77 -47.97
N LEU A 118 -13.46 -23.60 -47.82
CA LEU A 118 -12.45 -24.35 -48.57
C LEU A 118 -12.49 -25.86 -48.22
N ASP A 119 -12.63 -26.19 -46.93
CA ASP A 119 -12.72 -27.57 -46.43
C ASP A 119 -14.01 -28.28 -46.90
N LEU A 120 -15.13 -27.55 -47.00
CA LEU A 120 -16.38 -28.08 -47.57
C LEU A 120 -16.28 -28.40 -49.07
N ASN A 121 -15.45 -27.66 -49.82
CA ASN A 121 -15.24 -27.89 -51.25
C ASN A 121 -14.17 -28.98 -51.51
N ALA A 122 -13.25 -29.20 -50.57
CA ALA A 122 -12.21 -30.21 -50.65
C ALA A 122 -12.64 -31.48 -49.89
N GLN A 123 -13.46 -32.34 -50.52
CA GLN A 123 -13.87 -33.65 -49.99
C GLN A 123 -12.65 -34.57 -49.69
N GLY A 124 -11.99 -34.37 -48.54
CA GLY A 124 -10.97 -35.27 -47.99
C GLY A 124 -9.63 -35.37 -48.75
N SER A 125 -9.40 -34.57 -49.80
CA SER A 125 -8.12 -34.57 -50.52
C SER A 125 -7.14 -33.61 -49.85
N ARG A 126 -5.91 -34.06 -49.58
CA ARG A 126 -4.80 -33.26 -49.03
C ARG A 126 -4.64 -31.98 -49.87
N MET A 127 -5.07 -30.85 -49.33
CA MET A 127 -4.98 -29.55 -50.01
C MET A 127 -3.52 -29.09 -50.06
N ASP A 128 -3.01 -28.90 -51.28
CA ASP A 128 -1.71 -28.30 -51.52
C ASP A 128 -1.83 -26.77 -51.42
N LEU A 129 -1.22 -26.20 -50.37
CA LEU A 129 -1.27 -24.77 -50.01
C LEU A 129 -0.73 -23.86 -51.12
N SER A 130 0.03 -24.42 -52.06
CA SER A 130 0.64 -23.71 -53.18
C SER A 130 -0.36 -23.25 -54.26
N ASN A 131 -1.55 -23.84 -54.33
CA ASN A 131 -2.59 -23.51 -55.33
C ASN A 131 -3.83 -22.81 -54.76
N LEU A 132 -3.79 -22.37 -53.49
CA LEU A 132 -4.92 -21.69 -52.82
C LEU A 132 -5.44 -20.46 -53.58
N GLU A 133 -4.52 -19.69 -54.17
CA GLU A 133 -4.84 -18.45 -54.87
C GLU A 133 -5.52 -18.72 -56.22
N GLN A 134 -5.16 -19.81 -56.90
CA GLN A 134 -5.82 -20.27 -58.12
C GLN A 134 -7.18 -20.94 -57.83
N LEU A 135 -7.31 -21.67 -56.73
CA LEU A 135 -8.56 -22.31 -56.33
C LEU A 135 -9.61 -21.28 -55.88
N ALA A 136 -9.18 -20.22 -55.19
CA ALA A 136 -10.04 -19.10 -54.79
C ALA A 136 -10.55 -18.27 -55.98
N GLN A 137 -9.78 -18.19 -57.09
CA GLN A 137 -10.19 -17.48 -58.31
C GLN A 137 -11.26 -18.23 -59.11
N ASN A 138 -11.35 -19.55 -58.98
CA ASN A 138 -12.31 -20.37 -59.73
C ASN A 138 -13.74 -20.37 -59.15
N ASP A 139 -13.92 -19.93 -57.89
CA ASP A 139 -15.23 -19.83 -57.23
C ASP A 139 -15.51 -18.36 -56.85
N PRO A 140 -16.55 -17.72 -57.42
CA PRO A 140 -16.85 -16.31 -57.18
C PRO A 140 -17.16 -15.99 -55.71
N SER A 141 -17.58 -16.98 -54.92
CA SER A 141 -17.86 -16.81 -53.48
C SER A 141 -16.60 -16.86 -52.61
N LEU A 142 -15.60 -17.67 -52.97
CA LEU A 142 -14.29 -17.72 -52.31
C LEU A 142 -13.43 -16.50 -52.68
N ALA A 143 -13.49 -16.06 -53.94
CA ALA A 143 -12.81 -14.84 -54.39
C ALA A 143 -13.23 -13.60 -53.57
N LYS A 144 -14.52 -13.49 -53.23
CA LYS A 144 -15.04 -12.39 -52.40
C LYS A 144 -14.51 -12.44 -50.97
N LEU A 145 -14.50 -13.63 -50.34
CA LEU A 145 -13.96 -13.83 -48.99
C LEU A 145 -12.45 -13.57 -48.91
N TRP A 146 -11.71 -13.95 -49.95
CA TRP A 146 -10.27 -13.69 -50.06
C TRP A 146 -9.97 -12.20 -50.17
N ALA A 147 -10.74 -11.46 -50.98
CA ALA A 147 -10.62 -10.01 -51.09
C ALA A 147 -10.95 -9.30 -49.76
N GLU A 148 -12.02 -9.70 -49.08
CA GLU A 148 -12.40 -9.16 -47.76
C GLU A 148 -11.35 -9.47 -46.68
N TYR A 149 -10.74 -10.65 -46.73
CA TYR A 149 -9.63 -11.02 -45.83
C TYR A 149 -8.39 -10.16 -46.06
N ASN A 150 -7.92 -10.02 -47.31
CA ASN A 150 -6.75 -9.21 -47.63
C ASN A 150 -6.95 -7.74 -47.24
N GLN A 151 -8.15 -7.19 -47.48
CA GLN A 151 -8.48 -5.83 -47.04
C GLN A 151 -8.43 -5.70 -45.51
N ALA A 152 -8.96 -6.68 -44.76
CA ALA A 152 -8.90 -6.67 -43.30
C ALA A 152 -7.46 -6.77 -42.77
N VAL A 153 -6.59 -7.51 -43.46
CA VAL A 153 -5.16 -7.62 -43.13
C VAL A 153 -4.42 -6.30 -43.38
N GLU A 154 -4.70 -5.61 -44.48
CA GLU A 154 -4.11 -4.28 -44.76
C GLU A 154 -4.58 -3.21 -43.76
N GLU A 155 -5.87 -3.22 -43.39
CA GLU A 155 -6.43 -2.35 -42.35
C GLU A 155 -5.72 -2.59 -41.00
N LEU A 156 -5.49 -3.85 -40.65
CA LEU A 156 -4.76 -4.23 -39.45
C LEU A 156 -3.30 -3.75 -39.48
N GLN A 157 -2.58 -3.96 -40.58
CA GLN A 157 -1.20 -3.51 -40.74
C GLN A 157 -1.08 -1.99 -40.64
N ARG A 158 -2.00 -1.24 -41.25
CA ARG A 158 -2.02 0.23 -41.14
C ARG A 158 -2.25 0.69 -39.71
N LEU A 159 -3.20 0.06 -39.00
CA LEU A 159 -3.49 0.36 -37.60
C LEU A 159 -2.31 0.03 -36.68
N GLU A 160 -1.60 -1.07 -36.93
CA GLU A 160 -0.41 -1.46 -36.17
C GLU A 160 0.79 -0.53 -36.43
N MET A 161 0.95 -0.03 -37.66
CA MET A 161 1.99 0.95 -38.01
C MET A 161 1.68 2.35 -37.48
N SER A 162 0.40 2.72 -37.39
CA SER A 162 -0.04 4.04 -36.92
C SER A 162 -0.19 4.14 -35.40
N THR A 163 -0.35 3.01 -34.72
CA THR A 163 -0.44 2.98 -33.26
C THR A 163 0.99 2.92 -32.71
N PRO A 164 1.51 3.97 -32.04
CA PRO A 164 2.76 3.83 -31.32
C PRO A 164 2.58 2.64 -30.37
N SER A 165 3.49 1.67 -30.47
CA SER A 165 3.52 0.41 -29.70
C SER A 165 2.70 0.54 -28.42
N THR A 166 1.55 -0.14 -28.33
CA THR A 166 0.67 -0.05 -27.16
C THR A 166 1.49 -0.45 -25.94
N THR A 167 1.96 0.54 -25.19
CA THR A 167 2.96 0.32 -24.15
C THR A 167 2.31 -0.45 -23.03
N ALA A 168 2.78 -1.67 -22.86
CA ALA A 168 2.26 -2.57 -21.85
C ALA A 168 2.52 -1.95 -20.48
N GLN A 169 1.44 -1.53 -19.81
CA GLN A 169 1.51 -0.88 -18.51
C GLN A 169 1.34 -1.94 -17.43
N TRP A 170 2.16 -1.86 -16.39
CA TRP A 170 1.99 -2.68 -15.20
C TRP A 170 0.74 -2.22 -14.45
N GLN A 171 -0.17 -3.15 -14.19
CA GLN A 171 -1.37 -2.88 -13.40
C GLN A 171 -1.42 -3.80 -12.18
N ALA A 172 -1.84 -3.24 -11.05
CA ALA A 172 -2.09 -3.98 -9.83
C ALA A 172 -3.57 -4.42 -9.78
N HIS A 173 -3.81 -5.69 -9.45
CA HIS A 173 -5.15 -6.21 -9.17
C HIS A 173 -5.53 -6.13 -7.68
N THR A 174 -4.62 -5.63 -6.85
CA THR A 174 -4.79 -5.55 -5.39
C THR A 174 -4.15 -4.26 -4.89
N HIS A 175 -4.77 -3.64 -3.89
CA HIS A 175 -4.25 -2.43 -3.25
C HIS A 175 -2.92 -2.69 -2.55
N ALA A 176 -2.03 -1.70 -2.58
CA ALA A 176 -0.73 -1.78 -1.94
C ALA A 176 -0.82 -2.02 -0.42
N GLU A 177 -1.90 -1.57 0.22
CA GLU A 177 -2.14 -1.73 1.67
C GLU A 177 -2.06 -3.18 2.17
N HIS A 178 -2.39 -4.16 1.31
CA HIS A 178 -2.38 -5.58 1.69
C HIS A 178 -0.97 -6.11 1.93
N TYR A 179 0.02 -5.56 1.23
CA TYR A 179 1.41 -5.98 1.29
C TYR A 179 2.27 -5.01 2.12
N PHE A 180 1.96 -3.72 2.03
CA PHE A 180 2.65 -2.65 2.75
C PHE A 180 1.94 -2.34 4.07
N THR A 181 1.89 -3.30 4.98
CA THR A 181 1.19 -3.12 6.27
C THR A 181 1.99 -2.26 7.26
N GLU A 182 1.30 -1.42 8.01
CA GLU A 182 1.88 -0.63 9.12
C GLU A 182 2.60 -1.53 10.14
N GLN A 183 2.04 -2.73 10.38
CA GLN A 183 2.61 -3.71 11.29
C GLN A 183 4.03 -4.16 10.87
N ALA A 184 4.25 -4.43 9.58
CA ALA A 184 5.54 -4.87 9.08
C ALA A 184 6.53 -3.72 8.89
N LEU A 185 6.03 -2.54 8.51
CA LEU A 185 6.86 -1.38 8.13
C LEU A 185 7.19 -0.43 9.28
N VAL A 186 6.38 -0.43 10.34
CA VAL A 186 6.52 0.49 11.48
C VAL A 186 6.57 -0.28 12.80
N ASP A 187 5.59 -1.13 13.09
CA ASP A 187 5.48 -1.71 14.43
C ASP A 187 6.55 -2.76 14.74
N SER A 188 6.85 -3.63 13.78
CA SER A 188 7.91 -4.64 13.91
C SER A 188 9.30 -4.02 14.09
N PRO A 189 9.77 -3.09 13.23
CA PRO A 189 11.11 -2.51 13.39
C PRO A 189 11.24 -1.62 14.63
N LEU A 190 10.17 -0.95 15.07
CA LEU A 190 10.19 -0.12 16.28
C LEU A 190 9.85 -0.89 17.57
N GLN A 191 9.51 -2.17 17.46
CA GLN A 191 9.01 -2.97 18.58
C GLN A 191 7.91 -2.24 19.36
N SER A 192 6.98 -1.59 18.65
CA SER A 192 5.97 -0.71 19.26
C SER A 192 5.14 -1.43 20.33
N ASN A 193 4.93 -2.73 20.16
CA ASN A 193 4.27 -3.60 21.13
C ASN A 193 4.99 -3.69 22.49
N PHE A 194 6.31 -3.57 22.54
CA PHE A 194 7.06 -3.54 23.79
C PHE A 194 7.01 -2.14 24.42
N TYR A 195 7.34 -1.12 23.62
CA TYR A 195 7.50 0.25 24.10
C TYR A 195 6.19 0.94 24.51
N LYS A 196 5.04 0.48 24.00
CA LYS A 196 3.71 0.95 24.47
C LYS A 196 3.44 0.69 25.95
N HIS A 197 4.20 -0.21 26.57
CA HIS A 197 4.08 -0.53 27.99
C HIS A 197 5.09 0.23 28.86
N THR A 198 6.10 0.89 28.26
CA THR A 198 7.13 1.64 29.00
C THR A 198 6.55 2.72 29.92
N PRO A 199 5.55 3.53 29.51
CA PRO A 199 4.92 4.48 30.42
C PRO A 199 4.32 3.83 31.68
N GLY A 200 3.68 2.67 31.53
CA GLY A 200 3.11 1.91 32.66
C GLY A 200 4.16 1.32 33.58
N ILE A 201 5.30 0.86 33.03
CA ILE A 201 6.44 0.40 33.83
C ILE A 201 7.01 1.58 34.63
N LEU A 202 7.14 2.74 34.00
CA LEU A 202 7.71 3.93 34.63
C LEU A 202 6.85 4.46 35.77
N THR A 203 5.52 4.50 35.60
CA THR A 203 4.60 4.85 36.69
C THR A 203 4.63 3.81 37.81
N GLY A 204 4.70 2.51 37.48
CA GLY A 204 4.86 1.43 38.44
C GLY A 204 6.13 1.58 39.28
N VAL A 205 7.27 1.85 38.64
CA VAL A 205 8.55 2.12 39.32
C VAL A 205 8.44 3.36 40.23
N GLY A 206 7.78 4.42 39.78
CA GLY A 206 7.52 5.62 40.59
C GLY A 206 6.70 5.32 41.85
N ILE A 207 5.61 4.54 41.70
CA ILE A 207 4.74 4.12 42.81
C ILE A 207 5.51 3.24 43.80
N ILE A 208 6.26 2.25 43.32
CA ILE A 208 7.12 1.39 44.15
C ILE A 208 8.13 2.24 44.92
N GLY A 209 8.71 3.24 44.28
CA GLY A 209 9.64 4.18 44.92
C GLY A 209 9.00 4.96 46.07
N THR A 210 7.79 5.49 45.88
CA THR A 210 7.05 6.17 46.96
C THR A 210 6.73 5.26 48.12
N PHE A 211 6.24 4.04 47.86
CA PHE A 211 5.94 3.08 48.91
C PHE A 211 7.20 2.66 49.66
N THR A 212 8.32 2.45 48.95
CA THR A 212 9.60 2.12 49.58
C THR A 212 10.09 3.26 50.47
N GLY A 213 9.97 4.51 50.02
CA GLY A 213 10.33 5.68 50.83
C GLY A 213 9.47 5.86 52.07
N LEU A 214 8.16 5.61 51.96
CA LEU A 214 7.24 5.59 53.10
C LEU A 214 7.61 4.50 54.12
N ILE A 215 7.85 3.28 53.65
CA ILE A 215 8.24 2.15 54.50
C ILE A 215 9.59 2.46 55.20
N ALA A 216 10.58 2.96 54.46
CA ALA A 216 11.89 3.30 55.02
C ALA A 216 11.79 4.42 56.07
N GLY A 217 10.98 5.46 55.81
CA GLY A 217 10.74 6.53 56.77
C GLY A 217 10.05 6.05 58.05
N LEU A 218 9.05 5.17 57.92
CA LEU A 218 8.30 4.63 59.07
C LEU A 218 9.13 3.66 59.92
N VAL A 219 9.99 2.84 59.30
CA VAL A 219 10.87 1.92 60.04
C VAL A 219 11.90 2.68 60.89
N GLY A 220 12.30 3.88 60.47
CA GLY A 220 13.22 4.74 61.23
C GLY A 220 12.56 5.52 62.39
N PHE A 221 11.23 5.56 62.47
CA PHE A 221 10.50 6.42 63.39
C PHE A 221 10.36 5.80 64.79
N ASP A 222 11.15 6.28 65.76
CA ASP A 222 11.08 5.87 67.17
C ASP A 222 10.32 6.90 68.02
N VAL A 223 9.20 6.45 68.63
CA VAL A 223 8.30 7.29 69.46
C VAL A 223 8.68 7.25 70.94
N SER A 224 9.72 6.49 71.32
CA SER A 224 10.05 6.23 72.72
C SER A 224 10.57 7.46 73.48
N ASN A 225 11.09 8.48 72.78
CA ASN A 225 11.72 9.66 73.37
C ASN A 225 11.03 10.98 72.95
N PRO A 226 10.22 11.63 73.81
CA PRO A 226 9.45 12.82 73.46
C PRO A 226 10.30 14.02 72.99
N GLU A 227 11.56 14.12 73.42
CA GLU A 227 12.49 15.17 72.97
C GLU A 227 13.00 14.95 71.53
N ARG A 228 12.95 13.73 71.01
CA ARG A 228 13.44 13.37 69.66
C ARG A 228 12.33 13.29 68.62
N VAL A 229 11.06 13.16 69.03
CA VAL A 229 9.91 13.00 68.14
C VAL A 229 9.81 14.11 67.08
N GLN A 230 10.13 15.37 67.43
CA GLN A 230 10.08 16.47 66.46
C GLN A 230 11.13 16.32 65.35
N ALA A 231 12.35 15.88 65.69
CA ALA A 231 13.43 15.66 64.74
C ALA A 231 13.12 14.45 63.83
N GLU A 232 12.65 13.35 64.41
CA GLU A 232 12.24 12.14 63.68
C GLU A 232 11.05 12.40 62.75
N LEU A 233 10.08 13.21 63.18
CA LEU A 233 8.96 13.62 62.33
C LEU A 233 9.43 14.47 61.14
N SER A 234 10.36 15.41 61.38
CA SER A 234 10.93 16.24 60.32
C SER A 234 11.66 15.36 59.28
N GLN A 235 12.44 14.40 59.74
CA GLN A 235 13.17 13.45 58.89
C GLN A 235 12.23 12.52 58.09
N LEU A 236 11.15 12.04 58.71
CA LEU A 236 10.11 11.27 58.04
C LEU A 236 9.48 12.09 56.91
N VAL A 237 9.04 13.32 57.20
CA VAL A 237 8.41 14.20 56.20
C VAL A 237 9.37 14.51 55.04
N GLN A 238 10.65 14.77 55.32
CA GLN A 238 11.64 15.00 54.27
C GLN A 238 11.88 13.75 53.41
N THR A 239 12.01 12.57 54.02
CA THR A 239 12.24 11.31 53.30
C THR A 239 11.08 10.97 52.38
N VAL A 240 9.86 11.09 52.90
CA VAL A 240 8.63 10.88 52.14
C VAL A 240 8.50 11.92 51.02
N GLY A 241 8.78 13.20 51.31
CA GLY A 241 8.73 14.28 50.32
C GLY A 241 9.65 14.05 49.12
N HIS A 242 10.88 13.58 49.34
CA HIS A 242 11.81 13.24 48.25
C HIS A 242 11.28 12.08 47.39
N ALA A 243 10.71 11.05 48.02
CA ALA A 243 10.12 9.92 47.29
C ALA A 243 8.92 10.35 46.43
N PHE A 244 8.08 11.27 46.93
CA PHE A 244 6.99 11.87 46.16
C PHE A 244 7.49 12.64 44.94
N LEU A 245 8.57 13.41 45.08
CA LEU A 245 9.13 14.19 43.97
C LEU A 245 9.65 13.26 42.85
N VAL A 246 10.33 12.17 43.21
CA VAL A 246 10.80 11.17 42.24
C VAL A 246 9.62 10.51 41.50
N SER A 247 8.52 10.20 42.19
CA SER A 247 7.32 9.65 41.55
C SER A 247 6.62 10.67 40.64
N ALA A 248 6.52 11.93 41.06
CA ALA A 248 6.02 13.00 40.21
C ALA A 248 6.85 13.13 38.92
N LEU A 249 8.18 13.01 39.01
CA LEU A 249 9.06 12.99 37.86
C LEU A 249 8.82 11.75 36.98
N ALA A 250 8.68 10.57 37.56
CA ALA A 250 8.39 9.33 36.83
C ALA A 250 7.08 9.41 36.04
N ILE A 251 6.02 9.91 36.66
CA ILE A 251 4.71 10.11 36.01
C ILE A 251 4.81 11.15 34.89
N THR A 252 5.46 12.28 35.17
CA THR A 252 5.68 13.32 34.15
C THR A 252 6.42 12.76 32.94
N LEU A 253 7.49 12.00 33.18
CA LEU A 253 8.28 11.37 32.13
C LEU A 253 7.47 10.30 31.37
N ALA A 254 6.58 9.58 32.05
CA ALA A 254 5.68 8.60 31.42
C ALA A 254 4.69 9.28 30.46
N MET A 255 4.15 10.44 30.86
CA MET A 255 3.28 11.24 30.00
C MET A 255 4.04 11.75 28.77
N VAL A 256 5.26 12.25 28.95
CA VAL A 256 6.13 12.70 27.84
C VAL A 256 6.43 11.55 26.90
N PHE A 257 6.80 10.37 27.40
CA PHE A 257 7.07 9.19 26.58
C PHE A 257 5.84 8.73 25.81
N THR A 258 4.67 8.71 26.45
CA THR A 258 3.40 8.38 25.77
C THR A 258 3.13 9.35 24.61
N TRP A 259 3.31 10.65 24.84
CA TRP A 259 3.10 11.67 23.81
C TRP A 259 4.08 11.51 22.65
N ILE A 260 5.37 11.31 22.94
CA ILE A 260 6.41 11.07 21.92
C ILE A 260 6.10 9.81 21.13
N GLU A 261 5.79 8.70 21.81
CA GLU A 261 5.43 7.42 21.18
C GLU A 261 4.30 7.58 20.17
N LYS A 262 3.17 8.17 20.61
CA LYS A 262 2.00 8.37 19.76
C LYS A 262 2.31 9.31 18.60
N SER A 263 2.98 10.43 18.85
CA SER A 263 3.34 11.39 17.80
C SER A 263 4.25 10.76 16.73
N VAL A 264 5.24 9.99 17.17
CA VAL A 264 6.18 9.29 16.27
C VAL A 264 5.46 8.24 15.44
N LEU A 265 4.67 7.36 16.07
CA LEU A 265 3.95 6.28 15.39
C LEU A 265 2.94 6.82 14.37
N THR A 266 2.08 7.76 14.78
CA THR A 266 1.12 8.41 13.87
C THR A 266 1.82 9.05 12.67
N GLY A 267 2.97 9.68 12.91
CA GLY A 267 3.77 10.27 11.83
C GLY A 267 4.45 9.25 10.91
N ARG A 268 4.67 8.00 11.33
CA ARG A 268 5.20 6.92 10.48
C ARG A 268 4.07 6.22 9.72
N TYR A 269 2.94 5.97 10.38
CA TYR A 269 1.73 5.42 9.74
C TYR A 269 1.29 6.28 8.56
N ARG A 270 1.21 7.61 8.75
CA ARG A 270 0.89 8.54 7.65
C ARG A 270 1.86 8.47 6.47
N GLN A 271 3.15 8.18 6.72
CA GLN A 271 4.12 8.00 5.63
C GLN A 271 3.92 6.67 4.89
N VAL A 272 3.50 5.62 5.59
CA VAL A 272 3.15 4.34 4.96
C VAL A 272 1.87 4.48 4.13
N GLU A 273 0.86 5.19 4.64
CA GLU A 273 -0.34 5.53 3.86
C GLU A 273 0.00 6.31 2.59
N GLU A 274 0.85 7.35 2.70
CA GLU A 274 1.34 8.09 1.53
C GLU A 274 2.07 7.16 0.53
N LEU A 275 2.90 6.24 1.02
CA LEU A 275 3.59 5.25 0.19
C LEU A 275 2.58 4.37 -0.57
N GLN A 276 1.58 3.85 0.14
CA GLN A 276 0.52 3.02 -0.44
C GLN A 276 -0.25 3.80 -1.51
N GLN A 277 -0.62 5.04 -1.24
CA GLN A 277 -1.29 5.93 -2.21
C GLN A 277 -0.44 6.17 -3.45
N TRP A 278 0.87 6.38 -3.30
CA TRP A 278 1.76 6.53 -4.45
C TRP A 278 1.87 5.24 -5.28
N LEU A 279 1.96 4.08 -4.64
CA LEU A 279 1.95 2.81 -5.34
C LEU A 279 0.62 2.57 -6.07
N ASP A 280 -0.49 2.81 -5.40
CA ASP A 280 -1.83 2.67 -5.99
C ASP A 280 -2.03 3.64 -7.15
N THR A 281 -1.52 4.88 -7.09
CA THR A 281 -1.60 5.82 -8.22
C THR A 281 -0.68 5.43 -9.38
N LEU A 282 0.51 4.87 -9.10
CA LEU A 282 1.43 4.39 -10.13
C LEU A 282 0.92 3.15 -10.86
N PHE A 283 0.24 2.25 -10.16
CA PHE A 283 -0.23 0.97 -10.69
C PHE A 283 -1.76 0.86 -10.77
N ALA A 284 -2.48 1.97 -10.63
CA ALA A 284 -3.94 2.04 -10.68
C ALA A 284 -4.46 1.40 -11.99
N PRO A 285 -5.47 0.53 -11.92
CA PRO A 285 -6.14 0.03 -13.11
C PRO A 285 -6.95 1.16 -13.76
N GLN A 286 -6.30 1.97 -14.60
CA GLN A 286 -7.00 2.96 -15.44
C GLN A 286 -8.01 2.28 -16.39
N ALA A 287 -7.86 0.97 -16.62
CA ALA A 287 -8.76 0.17 -17.42
C ALA A 287 -10.13 -0.07 -16.74
N GLY A 288 -10.24 -0.14 -15.40
CA GLY A 288 -11.50 -0.49 -14.73
C GLY A 288 -12.61 0.55 -14.93
N ALA A 289 -12.31 1.82 -14.71
CA ALA A 289 -13.27 2.91 -14.89
C ALA A 289 -13.64 3.12 -16.37
N GLN A 290 -12.65 3.06 -17.27
CA GLN A 290 -12.88 3.21 -18.71
C GLN A 290 -13.63 2.00 -19.30
N TRP A 291 -13.42 0.79 -18.77
CA TRP A 291 -14.12 -0.41 -19.21
C TRP A 291 -15.57 -0.40 -18.75
N VAL A 292 -15.85 0.06 -17.52
CA VAL A 292 -17.23 0.30 -17.04
C VAL A 292 -17.92 1.37 -17.88
N GLU A 293 -17.26 2.51 -18.14
CA GLU A 293 -17.81 3.60 -18.95
C GLU A 293 -18.09 3.16 -20.39
N ARG A 294 -17.19 2.35 -20.99
CA ARG A 294 -17.39 1.77 -22.32
C ARG A 294 -18.48 0.71 -22.35
N LEU A 295 -18.63 -0.10 -21.32
CA LEU A 295 -19.75 -1.04 -21.20
C LEU A 295 -21.08 -0.32 -21.09
N THR A 296 -21.14 0.74 -20.28
CA THR A 296 -22.35 1.57 -20.19
C THR A 296 -22.66 2.22 -21.53
N LEU A 297 -21.67 2.79 -22.22
CA LEU A 297 -21.85 3.37 -23.56
C LEU A 297 -22.25 2.33 -24.62
N ALA A 298 -21.65 1.13 -24.61
CA ALA A 298 -22.00 0.05 -25.51
C ALA A 298 -23.43 -0.45 -25.27
N THR A 299 -23.84 -0.56 -24.00
CA THR A 299 -25.21 -0.92 -23.61
C THR A 299 -26.20 0.16 -24.04
N GLU A 300 -25.88 1.43 -23.85
CA GLU A 300 -26.69 2.56 -24.32
C GLU A 300 -26.86 2.55 -25.85
N MET A 301 -25.76 2.34 -26.59
CA MET A 301 -25.79 2.23 -28.05
C MET A 301 -26.64 1.05 -28.53
N GLN A 302 -26.52 -0.13 -27.91
CA GLN A 302 -27.31 -1.31 -28.24
C GLN A 302 -28.81 -1.10 -27.96
N THR A 303 -29.13 -0.39 -26.89
CA THR A 303 -30.51 -0.02 -26.54
C THR A 303 -31.09 0.97 -27.55
N ALA A 304 -30.30 1.96 -27.96
CA ALA A 304 -30.69 2.93 -28.99
C ALA A 304 -30.92 2.26 -30.36
N LEU A 305 -30.08 1.30 -30.75
CA LEU A 305 -30.26 0.51 -31.98
C LEU A 305 -31.53 -0.34 -31.90
N SER A 306 -31.77 -0.99 -30.77
CA SER A 306 -32.99 -1.79 -30.56
C SER A 306 -34.25 -0.93 -30.65
N TYR A 307 -34.25 0.27 -30.07
CA TYR A 307 -35.34 1.24 -30.19
C TYR A 307 -35.57 1.68 -31.65
N LYS A 308 -34.48 1.95 -32.38
CA LYS A 308 -34.55 2.33 -33.79
C LYS A 308 -35.14 1.22 -34.65
N ILE A 309 -34.74 -0.03 -34.44
CA ILE A 309 -35.30 -1.20 -35.14
C ILE A 309 -36.79 -1.36 -34.82
N LEU A 310 -37.19 -1.24 -33.55
CA LEU A 310 -38.60 -1.28 -33.14
C LEU A 310 -39.43 -0.15 -33.77
N SER A 311 -38.84 1.04 -33.94
CA SER A 311 -39.52 2.16 -34.60
C SER A 311 -39.69 1.96 -36.11
N GLN A 312 -38.74 1.28 -36.77
CA GLN A 312 -38.83 0.94 -38.19
C GLN A 312 -39.79 -0.24 -38.47
N LEU A 313 -39.96 -1.13 -37.48
CA LEU A 313 -40.93 -2.23 -37.54
C LEU A 313 -42.36 -1.80 -37.18
N ARG A 314 -42.56 -0.57 -36.67
CA ARG A 314 -43.89 0.01 -36.43
C ARG A 314 -44.46 0.48 -37.78
N PRO A 315 -45.50 -0.17 -38.35
CA PRO A 315 -46.06 0.26 -39.62
C PRO A 315 -46.65 1.65 -39.46
N SER A 316 -46.35 2.55 -40.39
CA SER A 316 -47.05 3.84 -40.54
C SER A 316 -48.56 3.59 -40.55
N GLY A 317 -49.26 4.07 -39.52
CA GLY A 317 -50.70 3.92 -39.35
C GLY A 317 -51.48 4.42 -40.58
N PRO A 318 -52.67 3.86 -40.85
CA PRO A 318 -53.38 4.06 -42.10
C PRO A 318 -53.74 5.54 -42.31
N ARG A 319 -53.40 6.08 -43.48
CA ARG A 319 -53.90 7.38 -43.97
C ARG A 319 -55.41 7.26 -44.18
N THR A 320 -56.19 7.89 -43.32
CA THR A 320 -57.61 8.17 -43.59
C THR A 320 -57.68 9.30 -44.63
N GLN A 321 -58.07 8.96 -45.86
CA GLN A 321 -58.49 9.95 -46.87
C GLN A 321 -59.90 10.44 -46.53
N PRO A 322 -60.17 11.76 -46.56
CA PRO A 322 -61.52 12.29 -46.45
C PRO A 322 -62.20 12.27 -47.82
N HIS A 323 -63.35 11.62 -47.89
CA HIS A 323 -64.40 11.87 -48.89
C HIS A 323 -65.62 12.40 -48.17
#